data_AF-A0A9E3A116-F1
#
_entry.id   AF-A0A9E3A116-F1
#
_cell.length_a   1.000
_cell.length_b   1.000
_cell.length_c   1.000
_cell.angle_alpha   90.00
_cell.angle_beta   90.00
_cell.angle_gamma   90.00
#
_symmetry.space_group_name_H-M   'P 1'
#
loop_
_entity.id
_entity.type
_entity.pdbx_description
1 polymer ?
#
loop_
_entity_poly.entity_id
_entity_poly.type
_entity_poly.pdbx_seq_one_letter_code
_entity_poly.pdbx_strand_id
1 'polypeptide(L)'
;LMRADQIQTMEGKSEIDWFAPIVADAESGFGGVLNAFELMKAMIDAGAAGVHFEDQLASVKKCGHMGGKVLVPTQEAVQKLIAARLAADVMGVPTVLLARTDAEAADIVTSDVDENDKPFITGERTSEGFYKTKKGFDQALSRGLAYAEYADMVWCETGTPDLTFARKFAEGIRKRYPGKMLAYNCSPSFNWKRNLDDATIAKFQRELGAMGYKFQFITLAGFHSHNYSMFELAHGYARNNMSAFVELQEKEFAAAAKGFTAAKHQREVGTSYFDQITQVVTAGKASTTALHGSTEDEQFFGEDALAQTKRVKLAAV
;
A
#
# COMPACT_ATOMS: atom_id res chain seq x y z
N LEU A 1 0.09 14.36 -3.75
CA LEU A 1 0.31 14.93 -2.41
C LEU A 1 0.84 16.37 -2.47
N MET A 2 1.95 16.64 -3.16
CA MET A 2 2.49 18.02 -3.29
C MET A 2 1.48 19.08 -3.79
N ARG A 3 0.64 18.77 -4.78
CA ARG A 3 -0.39 19.71 -5.25
C ARG A 3 -1.43 20.05 -4.17
N ALA A 4 -1.82 19.08 -3.35
CA ALA A 4 -2.76 19.30 -2.25
C ALA A 4 -2.15 20.21 -1.18
N ASP A 5 -0.86 20.02 -0.88
CA ASP A 5 -0.12 20.90 0.03
C ASP A 5 -0.01 22.36 -0.47
N GLN A 6 0.26 22.52 -1.76
CA GLN A 6 0.32 23.83 -2.41
C GLN A 6 -1.04 24.55 -2.36
N ILE A 7 -2.15 23.83 -2.57
CA ILE A 7 -3.50 24.39 -2.47
C ILE A 7 -3.79 24.84 -1.04
N GLN A 8 -3.55 24.01 -0.01
CA GLN A 8 -3.82 24.41 1.37
C GLN A 8 -2.96 25.61 1.80
N THR A 9 -1.69 25.63 1.42
CA THR A 9 -0.73 26.66 1.82
C THR A 9 -1.13 28.01 1.24
N MET A 10 -1.51 28.01 -0.05
CA MET A 10 -2.04 29.20 -0.71
C MET A 10 -3.33 29.70 -0.04
N GLU A 11 -4.18 28.78 0.43
CA GLU A 11 -5.40 29.13 1.19
C GLU A 11 -5.12 29.54 2.65
N GLY A 12 -3.85 29.66 3.05
CA GLY A 12 -3.46 30.03 4.41
C GLY A 12 -3.72 28.94 5.46
N LYS A 13 -3.81 27.67 5.03
CA LYS A 13 -4.02 26.51 5.89
C LYS A 13 -2.76 25.65 5.97
N SER A 14 -2.59 24.96 7.08
CA SER A 14 -1.45 24.07 7.33
C SER A 14 -1.81 22.90 8.25
N GLU A 15 -3.07 22.48 8.24
CA GLU A 15 -3.61 21.52 9.23
C GLU A 15 -3.28 20.06 8.89
N ILE A 16 -3.00 19.77 7.62
CA ILE A 16 -2.73 18.41 7.12
C ILE A 16 -1.28 18.35 6.66
N ASP A 17 -0.52 17.40 7.21
CA ASP A 17 0.73 16.97 6.59
C ASP A 17 0.39 16.06 5.39
N TRP A 18 0.45 16.61 4.18
CA TRP A 18 0.14 15.87 2.97
C TRP A 18 1.25 14.91 2.57
N PHE A 19 2.47 15.05 3.06
CA PHE A 19 3.60 14.22 2.65
C PHE A 19 3.68 12.93 3.47
N ALA A 20 2.55 12.21 3.52
CA ALA A 20 2.48 10.92 4.18
C ALA A 20 3.55 9.95 3.62
N PRO A 21 4.24 9.20 4.49
CA PRO A 21 5.34 8.32 4.07
C PRO A 21 4.83 7.18 3.17
N ILE A 22 5.49 7.00 2.03
CA ILE A 22 5.16 5.94 1.07
C ILE A 22 6.05 4.72 1.36
N VAL A 23 5.44 3.56 1.58
CA VAL A 23 6.14 2.27 1.56
C VAL A 23 5.87 1.60 0.21
N ALA A 24 6.93 1.35 -0.56
CA ALA A 24 6.85 0.86 -1.93
C ALA A 24 7.27 -0.61 -2.08
N ASP A 25 6.74 -1.27 -3.10
CA ASP A 25 7.00 -2.68 -3.44
C ASP A 25 8.13 -2.78 -4.48
N ALA A 26 9.29 -3.32 -4.08
CA ALA A 26 10.42 -3.60 -4.98
C ALA A 26 10.43 -5.05 -5.51
N GLU A 27 9.35 -5.78 -5.29
CA GLU A 27 9.19 -7.19 -5.60
C GLU A 27 10.39 -8.01 -5.11
N SER A 28 11.04 -8.74 -6.01
CA SER A 28 12.24 -9.54 -5.78
C SER A 28 13.53 -8.82 -6.26
N GLY A 29 13.45 -7.50 -6.49
CA GLY A 29 14.54 -6.67 -6.96
C GLY A 29 14.83 -6.77 -8.46
N PHE A 30 13.92 -7.35 -9.26
CA PHE A 30 13.99 -7.42 -10.73
C PHE A 30 15.28 -8.05 -11.29
N GLY A 31 15.98 -8.86 -10.49
CA GLY A 31 17.22 -9.51 -10.89
C GLY A 31 18.13 -9.84 -9.71
N GLY A 32 19.41 -9.54 -9.86
CA GLY A 32 20.45 -9.74 -8.83
C GLY A 32 20.68 -8.50 -7.97
N VAL A 33 21.80 -8.47 -7.25
CA VAL A 33 22.13 -7.40 -6.30
C VAL A 33 22.22 -6.01 -6.93
N LEU A 34 22.72 -5.89 -8.17
CA LEU A 34 22.82 -4.60 -8.86
C LEU A 34 21.45 -4.05 -9.26
N ASN A 35 20.51 -4.92 -9.64
CA ASN A 35 19.13 -4.53 -9.93
C ASN A 35 18.43 -4.04 -8.66
N ALA A 36 18.61 -4.74 -7.53
CA ALA A 36 18.08 -4.31 -6.23
C ALA A 36 18.65 -2.95 -5.79
N PHE A 37 19.95 -2.72 -5.99
CA PHE A 37 20.61 -1.45 -5.69
C PHE A 37 20.04 -0.29 -6.52
N GLU A 38 19.97 -0.43 -7.85
CA GLU A 38 19.45 0.63 -8.72
C GLU A 38 17.95 0.88 -8.51
N LEU A 39 17.16 -0.17 -8.25
CA LEU A 39 15.74 -0.01 -7.94
C LEU A 39 15.53 0.76 -6.64
N MET A 40 16.31 0.45 -5.59
CA MET A 40 16.24 1.18 -4.33
C MET A 40 16.58 2.66 -4.52
N LYS A 41 17.63 3.00 -5.30
CA LYS A 41 17.96 4.39 -5.64
C LYS A 41 16.80 5.08 -6.36
N ALA A 42 16.24 4.44 -7.39
CA ALA A 42 15.12 5.00 -8.15
C ALA A 42 13.89 5.26 -7.26
N MET A 43 13.62 4.38 -6.29
CA MET A 43 12.53 4.58 -5.32
C MET A 43 12.82 5.71 -4.33
N ILE A 44 14.08 5.84 -3.88
CA ILE A 44 14.52 6.97 -3.04
C ILE A 44 14.34 8.29 -3.78
N ASP A 45 14.82 8.38 -5.02
CA ASP A 45 14.69 9.58 -5.86
C ASP A 45 13.22 9.96 -6.10
N ALA A 46 12.33 8.96 -6.18
CA ALA A 46 10.89 9.14 -6.30
C ALA A 46 10.20 9.54 -4.97
N GLY A 47 10.91 9.55 -3.84
CA GLY A 47 10.39 9.96 -2.53
C GLY A 47 9.80 8.84 -1.68
N ALA A 48 10.16 7.58 -1.90
CA ALA A 48 9.74 6.48 -1.03
C ALA A 48 10.39 6.60 0.36
N ALA A 49 9.57 6.49 1.42
CA ALA A 49 10.03 6.50 2.80
C ALA A 49 10.46 5.11 3.27
N GLY A 50 9.88 4.05 2.69
CA GLY A 50 10.30 2.67 2.90
C GLY A 50 10.12 1.81 1.66
N VAL A 51 10.86 0.72 1.59
CA VAL A 51 10.84 -0.21 0.46
C VAL A 51 10.90 -1.64 0.98
N HIS A 52 10.09 -2.53 0.41
CA HIS A 52 10.16 -3.95 0.74
C HIS A 52 10.72 -4.79 -0.41
N PHE A 53 11.52 -5.80 -0.06
CA PHE A 53 12.03 -6.82 -0.97
C PHE A 53 11.62 -8.21 -0.48
N GLU A 54 11.31 -9.12 -1.41
CA GLU A 54 10.90 -10.49 -1.12
C GLU A 54 11.92 -11.54 -1.62
N ASP A 55 11.97 -12.69 -0.97
CA ASP A 55 12.93 -13.77 -1.23
C ASP A 55 12.54 -14.72 -2.39
N GLN A 56 11.81 -14.23 -3.38
CA GLN A 56 11.46 -14.98 -4.59
C GLN A 56 12.51 -14.83 -5.71
N LEU A 57 12.57 -15.82 -6.60
CA LEU A 57 13.33 -15.75 -7.85
C LEU A 57 12.64 -14.77 -8.83
N ALA A 58 13.35 -13.72 -9.23
CA ALA A 58 12.77 -12.63 -10.01
C ALA A 58 12.17 -13.05 -11.36
N SER A 59 12.83 -13.97 -12.08
CA SER A 59 12.35 -14.44 -13.39
C SER A 59 11.03 -15.21 -13.34
N VAL A 60 10.59 -15.64 -12.15
CA VAL A 60 9.35 -16.39 -11.94
C VAL A 60 8.54 -15.85 -10.75
N LYS A 61 8.71 -14.58 -10.39
CA LYS A 61 7.98 -13.92 -9.30
C LYS A 61 6.47 -14.13 -9.41
N LYS A 62 5.80 -14.30 -8.27
CA LYS A 62 4.34 -14.40 -8.17
C LYS A 62 3.81 -13.51 -7.04
N CYS A 63 2.51 -13.23 -7.08
CA CYS A 63 1.81 -12.72 -5.90
C CYS A 63 1.93 -13.74 -4.77
N GLY A 64 2.11 -13.28 -3.53
CA GLY A 64 2.32 -14.14 -2.36
C GLY A 64 1.19 -15.14 -2.07
N HIS A 65 -0.01 -14.91 -2.63
CA HIS A 65 -1.19 -15.76 -2.51
C HIS A 65 -1.42 -16.68 -3.72
N MET A 66 -0.47 -16.76 -4.66
CA MET A 66 -0.50 -17.67 -5.80
C MET A 66 0.39 -18.89 -5.57
N GLY A 67 0.09 -19.99 -6.25
CA GLY A 67 0.98 -21.15 -6.33
C GLY A 67 2.19 -20.92 -7.23
N GLY A 68 3.15 -21.85 -7.20
CA GLY A 68 4.32 -21.82 -8.09
C GLY A 68 5.37 -20.77 -7.72
N LYS A 69 5.43 -20.37 -6.45
CA LYS A 69 6.48 -19.49 -5.91
C LYS A 69 7.80 -20.27 -5.81
N VAL A 70 8.89 -19.65 -6.24
CA VAL A 70 10.24 -20.20 -6.16
C VAL A 70 11.07 -19.28 -5.29
N LEU A 71 11.58 -19.78 -4.16
CA LEU A 71 12.47 -19.04 -3.28
C LEU A 71 13.89 -18.99 -3.86
N VAL A 72 14.63 -17.93 -3.55
CA VAL A 72 16.10 -17.91 -3.67
C VAL A 72 16.74 -18.41 -2.37
N PRO A 73 18.03 -18.80 -2.36
CA PRO A 73 18.71 -19.17 -1.12
C PRO A 73 18.71 -17.99 -0.13
N THR A 74 18.70 -18.29 1.16
CA THR A 74 18.67 -17.29 2.24
C THR A 74 19.76 -16.23 2.05
N GLN A 75 20.98 -16.63 1.69
CA GLN A 75 22.11 -15.75 1.43
C GLN A 75 21.87 -14.79 0.26
N GLU A 76 21.15 -15.19 -0.80
CA GLU A 76 20.87 -14.33 -1.93
C GLU A 76 19.86 -13.23 -1.54
N ALA A 77 18.82 -13.59 -0.79
CA ALA A 77 17.87 -12.62 -0.25
C ALA A 77 18.58 -11.62 0.68
N VAL A 78 19.47 -12.08 1.56
CA VAL A 78 20.29 -11.22 2.42
C VAL A 78 21.18 -10.29 1.60
N GLN A 79 21.84 -10.78 0.55
CA GLN A 79 22.67 -9.94 -0.33
C GLN A 79 21.86 -8.83 -1.01
N LYS A 80 20.60 -9.10 -1.41
CA LYS A 80 19.70 -8.07 -1.95
C LYS A 80 19.32 -7.03 -0.89
N LEU A 81 19.06 -7.44 0.36
CA LEU A 81 18.81 -6.51 1.47
C LEU A 81 20.03 -5.62 1.75
N ILE A 82 21.24 -6.19 1.74
CA ILE A 82 22.48 -5.43 1.89
C ILE A 82 22.66 -4.44 0.73
N ALA A 83 22.37 -4.86 -0.52
CA ALA A 83 22.43 -3.97 -1.68
C ALA A 83 21.43 -2.81 -1.55
N ALA A 84 20.20 -3.07 -1.09
CA ALA A 84 19.20 -2.03 -0.83
C ALA A 84 19.66 -1.07 0.30
N ARG A 85 20.24 -1.59 1.39
CA ARG A 85 20.80 -0.73 2.44
C ARG A 85 21.95 0.13 1.91
N LEU A 86 22.87 -0.46 1.14
CA LEU A 86 23.97 0.27 0.53
C LEU A 86 23.47 1.40 -0.38
N ALA A 87 22.40 1.18 -1.14
CA ALA A 87 21.77 2.23 -1.95
C ALA A 87 21.27 3.39 -1.07
N ALA A 88 20.59 3.11 0.04
CA ALA A 88 20.14 4.15 0.98
C ALA A 88 21.33 4.91 1.61
N ASP A 89 22.39 4.20 1.99
CA ASP A 89 23.60 4.78 2.57
C ASP A 89 24.32 5.70 1.56
N VAL A 90 24.45 5.27 0.30
CA VAL A 90 25.04 6.08 -0.79
C VAL A 90 24.20 7.32 -1.09
N MET A 91 22.88 7.19 -1.05
CA MET A 91 21.95 8.32 -1.23
C MET A 91 21.87 9.23 0.00
N GLY A 92 22.45 8.83 1.14
CA GLY A 92 22.49 9.63 2.36
C GLY A 92 21.12 9.79 3.05
N VAL A 93 20.21 8.83 2.89
CA VAL A 93 18.85 8.90 3.46
C VAL A 93 18.51 7.66 4.30
N PRO A 94 17.78 7.82 5.42
CA PRO A 94 17.45 6.71 6.32
C PRO A 94 16.18 5.95 5.86
N THR A 95 16.16 5.48 4.61
CA THR A 95 15.00 4.75 4.08
C THR A 95 14.73 3.47 4.87
N VAL A 96 13.47 3.23 5.22
CA VAL A 96 13.04 2.04 5.97
C VAL A 96 13.06 0.81 5.06
N LEU A 97 13.83 -0.21 5.42
CA LEU A 97 13.95 -1.45 4.66
C LEU A 97 13.11 -2.56 5.29
N LEU A 98 12.22 -3.16 4.51
CA LEU A 98 11.38 -4.28 4.92
C LEU A 98 11.82 -5.57 4.20
N ALA A 99 12.08 -6.63 4.95
CA ALA A 99 12.36 -7.94 4.39
C ALA A 99 11.11 -8.83 4.43
N ARG A 100 10.66 -9.27 3.25
CA ARG A 100 9.55 -10.21 3.10
C ARG A 100 10.06 -11.63 2.84
N THR A 101 9.45 -12.61 3.50
CA THR A 101 9.58 -14.02 3.14
C THR A 101 8.27 -14.60 2.60
N ASP A 102 8.38 -15.41 1.55
CA ASP A 102 7.27 -16.14 0.91
C ASP A 102 7.23 -17.63 1.29
N ALA A 103 8.11 -18.05 2.20
CA ALA A 103 8.37 -19.45 2.55
C ALA A 103 7.25 -20.19 3.30
N GLU A 104 6.20 -19.49 3.75
CA GLU A 104 5.01 -20.13 4.32
C GLU A 104 4.31 -21.00 3.28
N ALA A 105 4.21 -20.51 2.04
CA ALA A 105 3.49 -21.17 0.96
C ALA A 105 4.39 -21.72 -0.17
N ALA A 106 5.63 -21.25 -0.29
CA ALA A 106 6.55 -21.66 -1.36
C ALA A 106 7.22 -23.01 -1.05
N ASP A 107 6.99 -24.02 -1.90
CA ASP A 107 7.53 -25.38 -1.79
C ASP A 107 8.69 -25.67 -2.77
N ILE A 108 9.24 -24.61 -3.39
CA ILE A 108 10.35 -24.70 -4.35
C ILE A 108 11.41 -23.66 -4.00
N VAL A 109 12.70 -24.03 -4.09
CA VAL A 109 13.86 -23.15 -3.93
C VAL A 109 14.87 -23.40 -5.05
N THR A 110 15.60 -22.38 -5.49
CA THR A 110 16.52 -22.52 -6.64
C THR A 110 17.71 -23.43 -6.38
N SER A 111 18.24 -23.46 -5.15
CA SER A 111 19.45 -24.20 -4.77
C SER A 111 19.43 -24.58 -3.28
N ASP A 112 20.12 -25.66 -2.94
CA ASP A 112 20.39 -26.18 -1.60
C ASP A 112 21.76 -25.73 -1.02
N VAL A 113 22.37 -24.70 -1.62
CA VAL A 113 23.71 -24.23 -1.27
C VAL A 113 23.81 -23.66 0.16
N ASP A 114 22.72 -23.12 0.69
CA ASP A 114 22.69 -22.39 1.96
C ASP A 114 22.33 -23.29 3.15
N GLU A 115 23.16 -23.29 4.19
CA GLU A 115 22.95 -24.06 5.42
C GLU A 115 21.63 -23.73 6.14
N ASN A 116 21.14 -22.50 6.02
CA ASN A 116 19.85 -22.12 6.61
C ASN A 116 18.67 -22.79 5.90
N ASP A 117 18.82 -23.14 4.62
CA ASP A 117 17.77 -23.76 3.81
C ASP A 117 17.81 -25.28 3.85
N LYS A 118 19.00 -25.88 4.01
CA LYS A 118 19.21 -27.34 4.02
C LYS A 118 18.24 -28.15 4.90
N PRO A 119 17.88 -27.72 6.13
CA PRO A 119 16.93 -28.47 6.97
C PRO A 119 15.55 -28.67 6.33
N PHE A 120 15.17 -27.83 5.36
CA PHE A 120 13.86 -27.84 4.72
C PHE A 120 13.86 -28.55 3.37
N ILE A 121 15.02 -28.78 2.75
CA ILE A 121 15.16 -29.47 1.46
C ILE A 121 14.69 -30.92 1.57
N THR A 122 13.89 -31.37 0.59
CA THR A 122 13.36 -32.75 0.59
C THR A 122 14.29 -33.75 -0.12
N GLY A 123 15.21 -33.25 -0.95
CA GLY A 123 16.07 -34.04 -1.84
C GLY A 123 15.49 -34.24 -3.24
N GLU A 124 14.22 -33.89 -3.47
CA GLU A 124 13.59 -33.96 -4.79
C GLU A 124 13.89 -32.71 -5.63
N ARG A 125 13.96 -32.88 -6.95
CA ARG A 125 14.13 -31.79 -7.92
C ARG A 125 12.99 -31.76 -8.94
N THR A 126 12.68 -30.57 -9.44
CA THR A 126 11.74 -30.36 -10.55
C THR A 126 12.43 -30.51 -11.91
N SER A 127 11.66 -30.54 -12.99
CA SER A 127 12.18 -30.62 -14.37
C SER A 127 13.05 -29.43 -14.77
N GLU A 128 12.78 -28.24 -14.22
CA GLU A 128 13.56 -27.02 -14.40
C GLU A 128 14.86 -27.04 -13.59
N GLY A 129 15.03 -28.04 -12.71
CA GLY A 129 16.20 -28.20 -11.86
C GLY A 129 16.09 -27.52 -10.49
N PHE A 130 14.94 -26.97 -10.11
CA PHE A 130 14.75 -26.42 -8.76
C PHE A 130 14.63 -27.53 -7.71
N TYR A 131 14.89 -27.21 -6.44
CA TYR A 131 14.76 -28.12 -5.32
C TYR A 131 13.39 -27.97 -4.67
N LYS A 132 12.79 -29.09 -4.27
CA LYS A 132 11.61 -29.09 -3.41
C LYS A 132 12.01 -28.80 -1.97
N THR A 133 11.22 -27.95 -1.30
CA THR A 133 11.42 -27.57 0.11
C THR A 133 10.13 -27.69 0.92
N LYS A 134 10.26 -27.96 2.21
CA LYS A 134 9.17 -28.01 3.18
C LYS A 134 8.71 -26.59 3.51
N LYS A 135 7.67 -26.14 2.82
CA LYS A 135 6.98 -24.87 3.12
C LYS A 135 6.34 -24.87 4.51
N GLY A 136 6.13 -23.68 5.06
CA GLY A 136 5.34 -23.49 6.27
C GLY A 136 6.06 -22.63 7.32
N PHE A 137 5.53 -22.68 8.55
CA PHE A 137 5.95 -21.83 9.65
C PHE A 137 7.45 -21.89 9.96
N ASP A 138 8.02 -23.10 10.07
CA ASP A 138 9.41 -23.25 10.52
C ASP A 138 10.40 -22.65 9.52
N GLN A 139 10.19 -22.85 8.22
CA GLN A 139 11.01 -22.26 7.18
C GLN A 139 10.85 -20.74 7.13
N ALA A 140 9.61 -20.25 7.22
CA ALA A 140 9.33 -18.81 7.24
C ALA A 140 9.98 -18.12 8.46
N LEU A 141 9.91 -18.73 9.65
CA LEU A 141 10.55 -18.21 10.85
C LEU A 141 12.08 -18.23 10.74
N SER A 142 12.66 -19.33 10.23
CA SER A 142 14.11 -19.44 10.00
C SER A 142 14.61 -18.32 9.09
N ARG A 143 13.95 -18.10 7.95
CA ARG A 143 14.28 -17.01 7.01
C ARG A 143 14.06 -15.63 7.62
N GLY A 144 12.93 -15.41 8.28
CA GLY A 144 12.66 -14.16 8.99
C GLY A 144 13.73 -13.80 10.04
N LEU A 145 14.27 -14.80 10.75
CA LEU A 145 15.38 -14.61 11.70
C LEU A 145 16.69 -14.25 11.01
N ALA A 146 16.97 -14.82 9.84
CA ALA A 146 18.14 -14.48 9.03
C ALA A 146 18.05 -13.04 8.48
N TYR A 147 16.86 -12.60 8.09
CA TYR A 147 16.65 -11.27 7.50
C TYR A 147 16.58 -10.15 8.54
N ALA A 148 16.15 -10.45 9.76
CA ALA A 148 15.94 -9.46 10.83
C ALA A 148 17.21 -8.65 11.19
N GLU A 149 18.41 -9.18 10.94
CA GLU A 149 19.66 -8.45 11.15
C GLU A 149 19.86 -7.32 10.13
N TYR A 150 19.34 -7.50 8.91
CA TYR A 150 19.60 -6.62 7.77
C TYR A 150 18.44 -5.68 7.41
N ALA A 151 17.28 -5.85 8.06
CA ALA A 151 16.07 -5.07 7.78
C ALA A 151 15.49 -4.40 9.03
N ASP A 152 14.83 -3.26 8.84
CA ASP A 152 14.14 -2.51 9.88
C ASP A 152 12.85 -3.21 10.30
N MET A 153 12.16 -3.84 9.34
CA MET A 153 10.98 -4.67 9.59
C MET A 153 11.05 -6.02 8.87
N VAL A 154 10.41 -7.03 9.46
CA VAL A 154 10.22 -8.35 8.82
C VAL A 154 8.75 -8.59 8.54
N TRP A 155 8.46 -9.16 7.37
CA TRP A 155 7.14 -9.54 6.92
C TRP A 155 7.15 -11.01 6.47
N CYS A 156 6.23 -11.81 6.99
CA CYS A 156 5.92 -13.13 6.43
C CYS A 156 4.59 -13.04 5.70
N GLU A 157 4.55 -13.42 4.41
CA GLU A 157 3.28 -13.64 3.74
C GLU A 157 2.59 -14.90 4.31
N THR A 158 1.26 -14.91 4.40
CA THR A 158 0.49 -16.03 4.97
C THR A 158 -0.66 -16.45 4.06
N GLY A 159 -1.06 -17.72 4.13
CA GLY A 159 -2.22 -18.24 3.40
C GLY A 159 -3.59 -17.81 3.95
N THR A 160 -3.68 -17.42 5.23
CA THR A 160 -4.94 -17.01 5.89
C THR A 160 -4.70 -15.86 6.89
N PRO A 161 -5.76 -15.10 7.26
CA PRO A 161 -5.67 -14.08 8.31
C PRO A 161 -5.78 -14.73 9.70
N ASP A 162 -4.66 -15.25 10.23
CA ASP A 162 -4.61 -15.98 11.50
C ASP A 162 -3.76 -15.26 12.57
N LEU A 163 -4.41 -14.76 13.63
CA LEU A 163 -3.75 -14.10 14.76
C LEU A 163 -2.86 -15.06 15.58
N THR A 164 -3.12 -16.36 15.56
CA THR A 164 -2.31 -17.36 16.25
C THR A 164 -0.98 -17.56 15.54
N PHE A 165 -1.02 -17.73 14.21
CA PHE A 165 0.19 -17.76 13.38
C PHE A 165 1.00 -16.46 13.57
N ALA A 166 0.33 -15.30 13.45
CA ALA A 166 0.97 -14.00 13.60
C ALA A 166 1.66 -13.84 14.96
N ARG A 167 0.99 -14.25 16.05
CA ARG A 167 1.57 -14.22 17.40
C ARG A 167 2.83 -15.08 17.50
N LYS A 168 2.77 -16.33 17.04
CA LYS A 168 3.92 -17.26 17.10
C LYS A 168 5.10 -16.75 16.28
N PHE A 169 4.85 -16.21 15.09
CA PHE A 169 5.90 -15.64 14.25
C PHE A 169 6.54 -14.43 14.92
N ALA A 170 5.72 -13.52 15.46
CA ALA A 170 6.20 -12.35 16.18
C ALA A 170 7.03 -12.71 17.42
N GLU A 171 6.56 -13.64 18.24
CA GLU A 171 7.28 -14.15 19.40
C GLU A 171 8.62 -14.80 18.99
N GLY A 172 8.62 -15.61 17.92
CA GLY A 172 9.81 -16.25 17.39
C GLY A 172 10.89 -15.25 16.97
N ILE A 173 10.52 -14.24 16.16
CA ILE A 173 11.46 -13.18 15.73
C ILE A 173 11.95 -12.37 16.93
N ARG A 174 11.03 -11.93 17.79
CA ARG A 174 11.33 -10.99 18.88
C ARG A 174 12.06 -11.64 20.05
N LYS A 175 12.03 -12.97 20.17
CA LYS A 175 12.87 -13.72 21.11
C LYS A 175 14.37 -13.54 20.80
N ARG A 176 14.76 -13.50 19.52
CA ARG A 176 16.14 -13.26 19.10
C ARG A 176 16.45 -11.78 18.89
N TYR A 177 15.48 -11.02 18.38
CA TYR A 177 15.61 -9.58 18.13
C TYR A 177 14.55 -8.80 18.90
N PRO A 178 14.74 -8.59 20.22
CA PRO A 178 13.81 -7.82 21.03
C PRO A 178 13.52 -6.46 20.39
N GLY A 179 12.25 -6.10 20.27
CA GLY A 179 11.85 -4.82 19.67
C GLY A 179 11.73 -4.81 18.15
N LYS A 180 12.20 -5.84 17.41
CA LYS A 180 12.10 -5.89 15.94
C LYS A 180 10.67 -5.64 15.47
N MET A 181 10.51 -4.63 14.61
CA MET A 181 9.22 -4.26 14.04
C MET A 181 8.83 -5.27 12.97
N LEU A 182 7.53 -5.50 12.82
CA LEU A 182 6.98 -6.42 11.86
C LEU A 182 5.99 -5.69 10.95
N ALA A 183 5.78 -6.25 9.76
CA ALA A 183 4.73 -5.80 8.86
C ALA A 183 3.74 -6.93 8.53
N TYR A 184 2.48 -6.57 8.33
CA TYR A 184 1.39 -7.52 8.06
C TYR A 184 0.55 -7.07 6.86
N ASN A 185 0.39 -7.96 5.89
CA ASN A 185 -0.52 -7.76 4.77
C ASN A 185 -1.94 -8.23 5.14
N CYS A 186 -2.84 -7.28 5.34
CA CYS A 186 -4.27 -7.51 5.46
C CYS A 186 -4.88 -7.76 4.07
N SER A 187 -4.46 -8.87 3.45
CA SER A 187 -4.67 -9.14 2.02
C SER A 187 -6.14 -9.26 1.61
N PRO A 188 -6.56 -8.60 0.52
CA PRO A 188 -7.84 -8.88 -0.14
C PRO A 188 -7.92 -10.25 -0.81
N SER A 189 -6.79 -10.95 -0.99
CA SER A 189 -6.79 -12.34 -1.45
C SER A 189 -7.37 -13.29 -0.40
N PHE A 190 -7.52 -12.85 0.85
CA PHE A 190 -8.28 -13.59 1.86
C PHE A 190 -9.78 -13.38 1.68
N ASN A 191 -10.54 -14.47 1.73
CA ASN A 191 -11.97 -14.36 2.02
C ASN A 191 -12.16 -14.15 3.53
N TRP A 192 -12.21 -12.89 3.97
CA TRP A 192 -12.22 -12.53 5.39
C TRP A 192 -13.37 -13.19 6.18
N LYS A 193 -14.61 -13.07 5.70
CA LYS A 193 -15.81 -13.62 6.37
C LYS A 193 -15.88 -15.14 6.35
N ARG A 194 -15.17 -15.80 5.43
CA ARG A 194 -15.02 -17.26 5.45
C ARG A 194 -14.06 -17.73 6.55
N ASN A 195 -13.07 -16.91 6.90
CA ASN A 195 -12.03 -17.29 7.86
C ASN A 195 -12.33 -16.79 9.28
N LEU A 196 -13.00 -15.64 9.42
CA LEU A 196 -13.12 -14.92 10.68
C LEU A 196 -14.55 -14.42 10.92
N ASP A 197 -14.92 -14.37 12.20
CA ASP A 197 -16.12 -13.67 12.66
C ASP A 197 -15.92 -12.15 12.74
N ASP A 198 -17.02 -11.42 12.87
CA ASP A 198 -17.05 -9.96 12.84
C ASP A 198 -16.32 -9.34 14.03
N ALA A 199 -16.42 -9.97 15.20
CA ALA A 199 -15.74 -9.50 16.41
C ALA A 199 -14.21 -9.60 16.25
N THR A 200 -13.73 -10.64 15.57
CA THR A 200 -12.31 -10.87 15.29
C THR A 200 -11.81 -9.93 14.19
N ILE A 201 -12.57 -9.75 13.11
CA ILE A 201 -12.25 -8.77 12.06
C ILE A 201 -12.11 -7.36 12.66
N ALA A 202 -13.05 -6.95 13.51
CA ALA A 202 -13.06 -5.62 14.13
C ALA A 202 -11.84 -5.33 15.02
N LYS A 203 -11.25 -6.36 15.64
CA LYS A 203 -10.05 -6.20 16.49
C LYS A 203 -8.74 -6.58 15.80
N PHE A 204 -8.78 -7.13 14.58
CA PHE A 204 -7.65 -7.80 13.95
C PHE A 204 -6.37 -6.96 13.94
N GLN A 205 -6.45 -5.73 13.41
CA GLN A 205 -5.30 -4.83 13.32
C GLN A 205 -4.78 -4.35 14.69
N ARG A 206 -5.69 -4.16 15.66
CA ARG A 206 -5.32 -3.78 17.03
C ARG A 206 -4.52 -4.88 17.72
N GLU A 207 -4.97 -6.13 17.58
CA GLU A 207 -4.26 -7.30 18.12
C GLU A 207 -2.89 -7.46 17.46
N LEU A 208 -2.79 -7.34 16.13
CA LEU A 208 -1.52 -7.33 15.41
C LEU A 208 -0.57 -6.23 15.92
N GLY A 209 -1.08 -5.02 16.15
CA GLY A 209 -0.31 -3.89 16.66
C GLY A 209 0.32 -4.17 18.03
N ALA A 210 -0.40 -4.89 18.90
CA ALA A 210 0.09 -5.32 20.21
C ALA A 210 1.20 -6.40 20.12
N MET A 211 1.20 -7.22 19.06
CA MET A 211 2.22 -8.25 18.81
C MET A 211 3.52 -7.68 18.21
N GLY A 212 3.51 -6.44 17.72
CA GLY A 212 4.68 -5.79 17.10
C GLY A 212 4.57 -5.56 15.60
N TYR A 213 3.42 -5.84 14.98
CA TYR A 213 3.14 -5.48 13.59
C TYR A 213 2.82 -3.98 13.51
N LYS A 214 3.86 -3.17 13.28
CA LYS A 214 3.80 -1.71 13.30
C LYS A 214 3.46 -1.09 11.96
N PHE A 215 3.64 -1.84 10.87
CA PHE A 215 3.13 -1.48 9.55
C PHE A 215 2.09 -2.51 9.10
N GLN A 216 0.88 -2.06 8.80
CA GLN A 216 -0.23 -2.92 8.39
C GLN A 216 -0.91 -2.28 7.20
N PHE A 217 -1.15 -3.06 6.15
CA PHE A 217 -1.61 -2.53 4.87
C PHE A 217 -2.55 -3.49 4.16
N ILE A 218 -3.43 -2.94 3.33
CA ILE A 218 -4.31 -3.69 2.44
C ILE A 218 -3.80 -3.47 1.02
N THR A 219 -3.09 -4.46 0.46
CA THR A 219 -2.39 -4.34 -0.83
C THR A 219 -3.29 -3.90 -1.98
N LEU A 220 -4.47 -4.52 -2.14
CA LEU A 220 -5.35 -4.32 -3.29
C LEU A 220 -6.56 -3.41 -2.99
N ALA A 221 -6.49 -2.57 -1.95
CA ALA A 221 -7.60 -1.68 -1.58
C ALA A 221 -8.01 -0.74 -2.73
N GLY A 222 -7.03 -0.14 -3.42
CA GLY A 222 -7.28 0.72 -4.58
C GLY A 222 -7.92 -0.02 -5.75
N PHE A 223 -7.43 -1.24 -6.07
CA PHE A 223 -7.99 -2.06 -7.13
C PHE A 223 -9.47 -2.41 -6.86
N HIS A 224 -9.79 -2.92 -5.67
CA HIS A 224 -11.16 -3.32 -5.34
C HIS A 224 -12.11 -2.14 -5.26
N SER A 225 -11.72 -1.04 -4.60
CA SER A 225 -12.57 0.15 -4.47
C SER A 225 -12.88 0.79 -5.83
N HIS A 226 -11.86 0.95 -6.69
CA HIS A 226 -12.02 1.56 -8.02
C HIS A 226 -12.90 0.72 -8.95
N ASN A 227 -12.61 -0.58 -9.08
CA ASN A 227 -13.36 -1.45 -9.98
C ASN A 227 -14.81 -1.58 -9.53
N TYR A 228 -15.05 -1.74 -8.22
CA TYR A 228 -16.41 -1.89 -7.71
C TYR A 228 -17.22 -0.61 -7.85
N SER A 229 -16.66 0.57 -7.50
CA SER A 229 -17.38 1.84 -7.63
C SER A 229 -17.76 2.14 -9.08
N MET A 230 -16.85 1.87 -10.02
CA MET A 230 -17.12 2.08 -11.44
C MET A 230 -18.12 1.06 -11.99
N PHE A 231 -18.06 -0.20 -11.56
CA PHE A 231 -19.05 -1.22 -11.93
C PHE A 231 -20.46 -0.81 -11.48
N GLU A 232 -20.63 -0.42 -10.21
CA GLU A 232 -21.93 0.02 -9.68
C GLU A 232 -22.46 1.24 -10.45
N LEU A 233 -21.61 2.24 -10.70
CA LEU A 233 -21.99 3.42 -11.46
C LEU A 233 -22.40 3.05 -12.90
N ALA A 234 -21.59 2.29 -13.63
CA ALA A 234 -21.89 1.89 -15.00
C ALA A 234 -23.15 1.01 -15.08
N HIS A 235 -23.33 0.11 -14.12
CA HIS A 235 -24.50 -0.77 -14.02
C HIS A 235 -25.78 0.04 -13.78
N GLY A 236 -25.73 1.01 -12.87
CA GLY A 236 -26.84 1.92 -12.59
C GLY A 236 -27.12 2.84 -13.77
N TYR A 237 -26.08 3.44 -14.36
CA TYR A 237 -26.21 4.38 -15.47
C TYR A 237 -26.81 3.72 -16.72
N ALA A 238 -26.43 2.48 -17.04
CA ALA A 238 -27.02 1.72 -18.14
C ALA A 238 -28.54 1.48 -18.00
N ARG A 239 -29.09 1.59 -16.78
CA ARG A 239 -30.51 1.34 -16.48
C ARG A 239 -31.29 2.61 -16.19
N ASN A 240 -30.66 3.56 -15.52
CA ASN A 240 -31.31 4.72 -14.92
C ASN A 240 -30.70 6.06 -15.39
N ASN A 241 -29.74 6.03 -16.32
CA ASN A 241 -29.02 7.20 -16.85
C ASN A 241 -28.58 8.15 -15.71
N MET A 242 -28.88 9.44 -15.83
CA MET A 242 -28.46 10.49 -14.91
C MET A 242 -28.85 10.25 -13.46
N SER A 243 -29.94 9.55 -13.16
CA SER A 243 -30.32 9.26 -11.77
C SER A 243 -29.21 8.53 -11.01
N ALA A 244 -28.53 7.57 -11.66
CA ALA A 244 -27.43 6.84 -11.04
C ALA A 244 -26.19 7.73 -10.76
N PHE A 245 -25.94 8.72 -11.63
CA PHE A 245 -24.85 9.67 -11.42
C PHE A 245 -25.20 10.68 -10.33
N VAL A 246 -26.44 11.17 -10.29
CA VAL A 246 -26.92 12.09 -9.25
C VAL A 246 -26.88 11.42 -7.88
N GLU A 247 -27.19 10.13 -7.77
CA GLU A 247 -27.02 9.37 -6.51
C GLU A 247 -25.56 9.34 -6.02
N LEU A 248 -24.58 9.28 -6.93
CA LEU A 248 -23.16 9.39 -6.57
C LEU A 248 -22.84 10.81 -6.09
N GLN A 249 -23.29 11.83 -6.82
CA GLN A 249 -23.04 13.24 -6.49
C GLN A 249 -23.65 13.62 -5.12
N GLU A 250 -24.86 13.16 -4.81
CA GLU A 250 -25.49 13.37 -3.50
C GLU A 250 -24.71 12.69 -2.36
N LYS A 251 -24.11 11.52 -2.61
CA LYS A 251 -23.20 10.87 -1.64
C LYS A 251 -21.93 11.70 -1.43
N GLU A 252 -21.39 12.32 -2.47
CA GLU A 252 -20.24 13.23 -2.36
C GLU A 252 -20.57 14.47 -1.52
N PHE A 253 -21.73 15.10 -1.76
CA PHE A 253 -22.19 16.22 -0.94
C PHE A 253 -22.41 15.83 0.52
N ALA A 254 -23.03 14.68 0.79
CA ALA A 254 -23.19 14.17 2.14
C ALA A 254 -21.84 13.87 2.84
N ALA A 255 -20.82 13.47 2.07
CA ALA A 255 -19.49 13.19 2.58
C ALA A 255 -18.70 14.46 2.95
N ALA A 256 -19.09 15.64 2.47
CA ALA A 256 -18.43 16.91 2.81
C ALA A 256 -18.44 17.17 4.32
N ALA A 257 -19.50 16.77 5.03
CA ALA A 257 -19.58 16.86 6.50
C ALA A 257 -18.52 16.00 7.23
N LYS A 258 -17.86 15.08 6.51
CA LYS A 258 -16.78 14.22 7.00
C LYS A 258 -15.40 14.64 6.48
N GLY A 259 -15.32 15.78 5.78
CA GLY A 259 -14.07 16.33 5.24
C GLY A 259 -13.79 15.98 3.76
N PHE A 260 -14.73 15.39 3.02
CA PHE A 260 -14.56 15.18 1.58
C PHE A 260 -14.65 16.49 0.79
N THR A 261 -13.70 16.76 -0.11
CA THR A 261 -13.59 18.04 -0.84
C THR A 261 -13.75 17.92 -2.36
N ALA A 262 -13.59 16.72 -2.92
CA ALA A 262 -13.47 16.54 -4.37
C ALA A 262 -14.78 16.74 -5.16
N ALA A 263 -15.92 16.95 -4.49
CA ALA A 263 -17.13 17.45 -5.15
C ALA A 263 -16.87 18.79 -5.89
N LYS A 264 -15.95 19.59 -5.35
CA LYS A 264 -15.39 20.81 -5.96
C LYS A 264 -14.12 20.46 -6.73
N HIS A 265 -14.29 19.72 -7.81
CA HIS A 265 -13.21 19.09 -8.55
C HIS A 265 -12.26 20.09 -9.21
N GLN A 266 -12.70 21.31 -9.57
CA GLN A 266 -11.82 22.36 -10.12
C GLN A 266 -10.83 22.83 -9.07
N ARG A 267 -11.33 23.19 -7.87
CA ARG A 267 -10.46 23.49 -6.73
C ARG A 267 -9.54 22.31 -6.40
N GLU A 268 -10.06 21.09 -6.35
CA GLU A 268 -9.33 19.89 -5.93
C GLU A 268 -8.08 19.63 -6.79
N VAL A 269 -8.16 19.90 -8.10
CA VAL A 269 -7.01 19.76 -9.02
C VAL A 269 -6.12 21.00 -9.09
N GLY A 270 -6.48 22.07 -8.38
CA GLY A 270 -5.65 23.27 -8.21
C GLY A 270 -5.97 24.43 -9.12
N THR A 271 -7.18 24.54 -9.68
CA THR A 271 -7.57 25.68 -10.52
C THR A 271 -7.34 27.02 -9.81
N SER A 272 -7.74 27.14 -8.54
CA SER A 272 -7.48 28.33 -7.71
C SER A 272 -5.98 28.63 -7.54
N TYR A 273 -5.16 27.58 -7.43
CA TYR A 273 -3.71 27.70 -7.32
C TYR A 273 -3.07 28.28 -8.57
N PHE A 274 -3.47 27.80 -9.75
CA PHE A 274 -2.97 28.35 -11.01
C PHE A 274 -3.49 29.76 -11.31
N ASP A 275 -4.71 30.08 -10.85
CA ASP A 275 -5.23 31.45 -10.92
C ASP A 275 -4.36 32.42 -10.09
N GLN A 276 -3.95 32.03 -8.88
CA GLN A 276 -3.05 32.87 -8.07
C GLN A 276 -1.68 33.05 -8.71
N ILE A 277 -1.11 32.01 -9.32
CA ILE A 277 0.14 32.15 -10.11
C ILE A 277 -0.06 33.19 -11.22
N THR A 278 -1.15 33.07 -11.97
CA THR A 278 -1.46 33.97 -13.09
C THR A 278 -1.62 35.41 -12.61
N GLN A 279 -2.31 35.62 -11.49
CA GLN A 279 -2.47 36.95 -10.90
C GLN A 279 -1.14 37.53 -10.41
N VAL A 280 -0.28 36.75 -9.77
CA VAL A 280 1.05 37.22 -9.35
C VAL A 280 1.90 37.62 -10.56
N VAL A 281 1.98 36.76 -11.59
CA VAL A 281 2.78 37.01 -12.80
C VAL A 281 2.29 38.25 -13.57
N THR A 282 0.98 38.50 -13.57
CA THR A 282 0.38 39.64 -14.28
C THR A 282 0.21 40.89 -13.42
N ALA A 283 0.76 40.90 -12.19
CA ALA A 283 0.59 41.98 -11.23
C ALA A 283 -0.89 42.34 -10.97
N GLY A 284 -1.75 41.32 -10.87
CA GLY A 284 -3.17 41.45 -10.56
C GLY A 284 -4.06 41.89 -11.73
N LYS A 285 -3.55 41.85 -12.97
CA LYS A 285 -4.25 42.39 -14.15
C LYS A 285 -4.87 41.32 -15.04
N ALA A 286 -4.73 40.03 -14.71
CA ALA A 286 -5.29 38.96 -15.52
C ALA A 286 -6.82 39.02 -15.53
N SER A 287 -7.40 39.07 -16.73
CA SER A 287 -8.84 38.97 -16.97
C SER A 287 -9.29 37.56 -17.38
N THR A 288 -8.37 36.59 -17.38
CA THR A 288 -8.58 35.22 -17.87
C THR A 288 -8.36 34.17 -16.78
N THR A 289 -8.57 34.51 -15.51
CA THR A 289 -8.62 33.52 -14.42
C THR A 289 -9.83 32.62 -14.58
N ALA A 290 -9.71 31.36 -14.15
CA ALA A 290 -10.65 30.31 -14.48
C ALA A 290 -11.74 30.07 -13.43
N LEU A 291 -11.47 30.29 -12.14
CA LEU A 291 -12.43 29.93 -11.09
C LEU A 291 -13.59 30.93 -10.99
N HIS A 292 -13.31 32.23 -11.04
CA HIS A 292 -14.34 33.26 -10.93
C HIS A 292 -15.26 33.23 -12.16
N GLY A 293 -16.57 33.09 -11.94
CA GLY A 293 -17.55 32.92 -13.02
C GLY A 293 -17.60 31.50 -13.61
N SER A 294 -16.99 30.51 -12.93
CA SER A 294 -17.16 29.10 -13.27
C SER A 294 -18.49 28.55 -12.72
N THR A 295 -18.99 27.47 -13.31
CA THR A 295 -20.16 26.75 -12.76
C THR A 295 -19.90 26.21 -11.36
N GLU A 296 -18.64 25.94 -11.01
CA GLU A 296 -18.28 25.54 -9.64
C GLU A 296 -18.49 26.70 -8.66
N ASP A 297 -18.00 27.91 -8.99
CA ASP A 297 -18.19 29.15 -8.22
C ASP A 297 -19.69 29.43 -8.00
N GLU A 298 -20.49 29.34 -9.05
CA GLU A 298 -21.92 29.67 -9.01
C GLU A 298 -22.79 28.62 -8.28
N GLN A 299 -22.52 27.33 -8.50
CA GLN A 299 -23.43 26.25 -8.06
C GLN A 299 -22.97 25.53 -6.78
N PHE A 300 -21.70 25.68 -6.38
CA PHE A 300 -21.12 24.95 -5.26
C PHE A 300 -20.62 25.86 -4.12
N PHE A 301 -20.53 27.18 -4.31
CA PHE A 301 -20.06 28.13 -3.28
C PHE A 301 -21.13 29.11 -2.74
N GLY A 302 -22.38 29.07 -3.23
CA GLY A 302 -23.48 29.94 -2.77
C GLY A 302 -24.35 29.40 -1.63
N GLU A 303 -25.04 30.29 -0.90
CA GLU A 303 -26.02 29.98 0.17
C GLU A 303 -27.17 29.04 -0.29
N ASP A 304 -27.39 28.93 -1.60
CA ASP A 304 -28.39 28.03 -2.21
C ASP A 304 -28.06 26.53 -2.10
N ALA A 305 -26.78 26.17 -1.91
CA ALA A 305 -26.37 24.77 -1.73
C ALA A 305 -26.94 24.17 -0.42
N LEU A 306 -27.08 24.99 0.64
CA LEU A 306 -27.73 24.61 1.90
C LEU A 306 -29.27 24.59 1.78
N ALA A 307 -29.84 25.32 0.82
CA ALA A 307 -31.28 25.38 0.58
C ALA A 307 -31.78 24.17 -0.24
N GLN A 308 -30.97 23.65 -1.17
CA GLN A 308 -31.31 22.43 -1.93
C GLN A 308 -31.34 21.18 -1.05
N THR A 309 -30.40 21.03 -0.09
CA THR A 309 -30.41 19.90 0.86
C THR A 309 -31.68 19.87 1.74
N LYS A 310 -32.29 21.05 2.01
CA LYS A 310 -33.57 21.15 2.72
C LYS A 310 -34.77 20.76 1.85
N ARG A 311 -34.75 21.01 0.54
CA ARG A 311 -35.85 20.65 -0.37
C ARG A 311 -35.96 19.14 -0.60
N VAL A 312 -34.84 18.41 -0.70
CA VAL A 312 -34.84 16.95 -0.88
C VAL A 312 -35.43 16.24 0.35
N LYS A 313 -35.16 16.74 1.58
CA LYS A 313 -35.76 16.17 2.80
C LYS A 313 -37.28 16.35 2.91
N LEU A 314 -37.85 17.38 2.29
CA LEU A 314 -39.31 17.64 2.30
C LEU A 314 -40.08 16.82 1.27
N ALA A 315 -39.42 16.29 0.23
CA ALA A 315 -40.03 15.42 -0.77
C ALA A 315 -40.03 13.93 -0.38
N ALA A 316 -39.39 13.57 0.74
CA ALA A 316 -39.25 12.19 1.23
C ALA A 316 -40.10 11.89 2.49
N VAL A 317 -41.11 12.73 2.79
CA VAL A 317 -42.11 12.51 3.86
C VAL A 317 -43.49 12.33 3.23
#